data_AF-T0LBU0-F1
#
_entry.id   AF-T0LBU0-F1
#
_cell.length_a   1.000
_cell.length_b   1.000
_cell.length_c   1.000
_cell.angle_alpha   90.00
_cell.angle_beta   90.00
_cell.angle_gamma   90.00
#
_symmetry.space_group_name_H-M   'P 1'
#
loop_
_entity.id
_entity.type
_entity.pdbx_description
1 polymer ?
#
loop_
_entity_poly.entity_id
_entity_poly.type
_entity_poly.pdbx_seq_one_letter_code
_entity_poly.pdbx_strand_id
1 'polypeptide(L)'
;MNSGIYQKLKKEGDYVPRFLIKLWQIRIKEKFGLEVDSDIAAVIVKIVHERSTWKLSRAEKYITALLKLKGESKEAAEKEAKELVKTVLE
;
A
#
# COMPACT_ATOMS: atom_id res chain seq x y z
N MET A 1 0.24 20.41 -5.91
CA MET A 1 1.11 19.68 -6.87
C MET A 1 1.72 18.48 -6.15
N ASN A 2 1.12 17.29 -6.26
CA ASN A 2 1.61 16.04 -5.65
C ASN A 2 1.81 14.95 -6.74
N SER A 3 2.19 15.37 -7.95
CA SER A 3 2.24 14.48 -9.12
C SER A 3 3.49 13.60 -9.17
N GLY A 4 4.57 13.93 -8.45
CA GLY A 4 5.85 13.24 -8.58
C GLY A 4 5.82 11.77 -8.12
N ILE A 5 5.24 11.50 -6.95
CA ILE A 5 5.15 10.13 -6.40
C ILE A 5 4.17 9.29 -7.21
N TYR A 6 3.00 9.83 -7.56
CA TYR A 6 2.01 9.13 -8.39
C TYR A 6 2.52 8.85 -9.79
N GLN A 7 3.19 9.82 -10.43
CA GLN A 7 3.81 9.59 -11.72
C GLN A 7 4.97 8.61 -11.63
N LYS A 8 5.70 8.54 -10.50
CA LYS A 8 6.74 7.53 -10.29
C LYS A 8 6.16 6.13 -10.09
N LEU A 9 5.11 5.99 -9.27
CA LEU A 9 4.33 4.75 -9.09
C LEU A 9 3.66 4.27 -10.39
N LYS A 10 3.32 5.21 -11.29
CA LYS A 10 2.72 4.95 -12.61
C LYS A 10 3.76 4.71 -13.72
N LYS A 11 4.94 5.35 -13.66
CA LYS A 11 6.06 5.17 -14.63
C LYS A 11 6.88 3.92 -14.37
N GLU A 12 7.06 3.52 -13.11
CA GLU A 12 7.63 2.22 -12.76
C GLU A 12 6.55 1.15 -12.97
N GLY A 13 6.37 0.78 -14.23
CA GLY A 13 5.33 -0.13 -14.71
C GLY A 13 5.50 -1.57 -14.26
N ASP A 14 5.26 -1.87 -12.99
CA ASP A 14 4.72 -3.16 -12.60
C ASP A 14 3.20 -3.03 -12.51
N TYR A 15 2.55 -3.28 -13.65
CA TYR A 15 1.12 -3.48 -13.73
C TYR A 15 0.74 -4.60 -12.74
N VAL A 16 -0.04 -4.27 -11.72
CA VAL A 16 -0.69 -5.29 -10.89
C VAL A 16 -2.05 -5.59 -11.53
N PRO A 17 -2.27 -6.82 -12.05
CA PRO A 17 -3.56 -7.21 -12.57
C PRO A 17 -4.70 -6.91 -11.58
N ARG A 18 -5.78 -6.28 -12.08
CA ARG A 18 -6.93 -5.89 -11.23
C ARG A 18 -7.52 -7.05 -10.42
N PHE A 19 -7.50 -8.27 -10.97
CA PHE A 19 -7.99 -9.44 -10.25
C PHE A 19 -7.12 -9.78 -9.03
N LEU A 20 -5.80 -9.58 -9.09
CA LEU A 20 -4.90 -9.76 -7.95
C LEU A 20 -5.18 -8.72 -6.87
N ILE A 21 -5.42 -7.46 -7.25
CA ILE A 21 -5.81 -6.42 -6.30
C ILE A 21 -7.07 -6.85 -5.53
N LYS A 22 -8.11 -7.28 -6.24
CA LYS A 22 -9.37 -7.75 -5.62
C LYS A 22 -9.16 -8.97 -4.73
N LEU A 23 -8.40 -9.97 -5.19
CA LEU A 23 -8.09 -11.17 -4.40
C LEU A 23 -7.36 -10.81 -3.10
N TRP A 24 -6.43 -9.85 -3.16
CA TRP A 24 -5.71 -9.42 -1.97
C TRP A 24 -6.57 -8.59 -1.03
N GLN A 25 -7.47 -7.74 -1.53
CA GLN A 25 -8.47 -7.05 -0.68
C GLN A 25 -9.34 -8.06 0.08
N ILE A 26 -9.84 -9.09 -0.62
CA ILE A 26 -10.61 -10.18 0.00
C ILE A 26 -9.77 -10.90 1.06
N ARG A 27 -8.55 -11.33 0.70
CA ARG A 27 -7.64 -12.04 1.61
C ARG A 27 -7.31 -11.21 2.86
N ILE A 28 -7.08 -9.91 2.71
CA ILE A 28 -6.76 -9.02 3.83
C ILE A 28 -7.97 -8.90 4.77
N LYS A 29 -9.17 -8.71 4.21
CA LYS A 29 -10.41 -8.67 4.97
C LYS A 29 -10.66 -9.98 5.73
N GLU A 30 -10.51 -11.11 5.06
CA GLU A 30 -10.76 -12.44 5.65
C GLU A 30 -9.74 -12.81 6.73
N LYS A 31 -8.46 -12.50 6.53
CA LYS A 31 -7.40 -12.91 7.46
C LYS A 31 -7.18 -11.94 8.62
N PHE A 32 -7.39 -10.65 8.38
CA PHE A 32 -7.01 -9.59 9.32
C PHE A 32 -8.19 -8.70 9.73
N GLY A 33 -9.37 -8.86 9.12
CA GLY A 33 -10.53 -8.01 9.40
C GLY A 33 -10.40 -6.58 8.89
N LEU A 34 -9.43 -6.31 8.01
CA LEU A 34 -9.14 -4.95 7.50
C LEU A 34 -9.72 -4.74 6.11
N GLU A 35 -10.34 -3.58 5.89
CA GLU A 35 -10.72 -3.11 4.56
C GLU A 35 -9.67 -2.14 4.03
N VAL A 36 -9.20 -2.36 2.80
CA VAL A 36 -8.16 -1.53 2.19
C VAL A 36 -8.57 -1.12 0.78
N ASP A 37 -8.25 0.12 0.42
CA ASP A 37 -8.50 0.62 -0.94
C ASP A 37 -7.61 -0.06 -1.97
N SER A 38 -8.05 -0.04 -3.23
CA SER A 38 -7.34 -0.71 -4.34
C SER A 38 -5.90 -0.23 -4.51
N ASP A 39 -5.62 1.05 -4.25
CA ASP A 39 -4.26 1.59 -4.35
C ASP A 39 -3.34 1.04 -3.24
N ILE A 40 -3.87 0.89 -2.02
CA ILE A 40 -3.13 0.31 -0.89
C ILE A 40 -2.92 -1.19 -1.14
N ALA A 41 -3.96 -1.91 -1.57
CA ALA A 41 -3.84 -3.31 -1.97
C ALA A 41 -2.80 -3.51 -3.08
N ALA A 42 -2.76 -2.61 -4.08
CA ALA A 42 -1.74 -2.68 -5.14
C ALA A 42 -0.32 -2.53 -4.59
N VAL A 43 -0.10 -1.64 -3.61
CA VAL A 43 1.21 -1.52 -2.92
C VAL A 43 1.54 -2.84 -2.21
N ILE A 44 0.60 -3.42 -1.46
CA ILE A 44 0.80 -4.68 -0.74
C ILE A 44 1.21 -5.79 -1.71
N VAL A 45 0.47 -5.97 -2.82
CA VAL A 45 0.79 -6.99 -3.82
C VAL A 45 2.21 -6.83 -4.35
N LYS A 46 2.62 -5.60 -4.66
CA LYS A 46 4.00 -5.33 -5.13
C LYS A 46 5.04 -5.73 -4.09
N ILE A 47 4.85 -5.28 -2.86
CA ILE A 47 5.82 -5.48 -1.77
C ILE A 47 5.97 -6.96 -1.40
N VAL A 48 4.90 -7.76 -1.48
CA VAL A 48 4.96 -9.21 -1.25
C VAL A 48 5.90 -9.90 -2.25
N HIS A 49 5.94 -9.44 -3.49
CA HIS A 49 6.77 -10.02 -4.55
C HIS A 49 8.14 -9.34 -4.68
N GLU A 50 8.39 -8.25 -3.95
CA GLU A 50 9.65 -7.53 -4.00
C GLU A 50 10.75 -8.24 -3.19
N ARG A 51 11.95 -8.37 -3.79
CA ARG A 51 13.16 -8.94 -3.17
C ARG A 51 14.09 -7.85 -2.63
N SER A 52 13.56 -6.89 -1.87
CA SER A 52 14.34 -5.82 -1.24
C SER A 52 14.26 -5.93 0.28
N THR A 53 15.37 -5.67 0.97
CA THR A 53 15.40 -5.54 2.44
C THR A 53 14.67 -4.28 2.94
N TRP A 54 14.44 -3.30 2.06
CA TRP A 54 13.78 -2.03 2.40
C TRP A 54 12.30 -2.01 2.02
N LYS A 55 11.75 -3.15 1.59
CA LYS A 55 10.40 -3.26 1.03
C LYS A 55 9.32 -2.83 2.04
N LEU A 56 9.47 -3.15 3.33
CA LEU A 56 8.51 -2.79 4.36
C LEU A 56 8.49 -1.27 4.60
N SER A 57 9.66 -0.65 4.81
CA SER A 57 9.75 0.82 4.96
C SER A 57 9.25 1.56 3.71
N ARG A 58 9.43 0.99 2.52
CA ARG A 58 8.89 1.55 1.28
C ARG A 58 7.36 1.43 1.24
N ALA A 59 6.81 0.30 1.66
CA ALA A 59 5.37 0.09 1.79
C ALA A 59 4.74 1.14 2.71
N GLU A 60 5.31 1.34 3.91
CA GLU A 60 4.85 2.34 4.87
C GLU A 60 4.81 3.73 4.25
N LYS A 61 5.88 4.13 3.56
CA LYS A 61 5.96 5.45 2.89
C LYS A 61 4.91 5.62 1.80
N TYR A 62 4.66 4.60 0.99
CA TYR A 62 3.66 4.68 -0.07
C TYR A 62 2.25 4.70 0.48
N ILE A 63 1.94 3.86 1.45
CA ILE A 63 0.62 3.81 2.08
C ILE A 63 0.34 5.12 2.82
N THR A 64 1.31 5.65 3.58
CA THR A 64 1.21 6.99 4.20
C THR A 64 0.87 8.07 3.16
N ALA A 65 1.52 8.06 1.99
CA ALA A 65 1.25 9.03 0.95
C ALA A 65 -0.18 8.92 0.39
N LEU A 66 -0.69 7.69 0.23
CA LEU A 66 -2.06 7.43 -0.22
C LEU A 66 -3.09 7.91 0.80
N LEU A 67 -2.88 7.62 2.09
CA LEU A 67 -3.78 8.03 3.18
C LEU A 67 -3.83 9.57 3.32
N LYS A 68 -2.67 10.23 3.28
CA LYS A 68 -2.61 11.71 3.27
C LYS A 68 -3.39 12.35 2.14
N LEU A 69 -3.45 11.70 0.97
CA LEU A 69 -4.20 12.22 -0.17
C LEU A 69 -5.71 12.02 -0.07
N LYS A 70 -6.14 11.14 0.84
CA LYS A 70 -7.54 11.01 1.25
C LYS A 70 -7.93 11.98 2.35
N GLY A 71 -6.98 12.79 2.85
CA GLY A 71 -7.24 13.84 3.82
C GLY A 71 -6.81 13.53 5.25
N GLU A 72 -6.14 12.39 5.49
CA GLU A 72 -5.59 12.10 6.81
C GLU A 72 -4.44 13.03 7.20
N SER A 73 -4.32 13.30 8.50
CA SER A 73 -3.16 13.99 9.05
C SER A 73 -1.91 13.14 8.85
N LYS A 74 -0.75 13.79 8.85
CA LYS A 74 0.53 13.10 8.66
C LYS A 74 0.74 12.03 9.72
N GLU A 75 0.49 12.37 10.98
CA GLU A 75 0.69 11.48 12.13
C GLU A 75 -0.27 10.29 12.11
N ALA A 76 -1.55 10.51 11.74
CA ALA A 76 -2.53 9.44 11.60
C ALA A 76 -2.13 8.49 10.46
N ALA A 77 -1.81 9.04 9.30
CA ALA A 77 -1.42 8.26 8.12
C ALA A 77 -0.14 7.44 8.35
N GLU A 78 0.86 7.99 9.05
CA GLU A 78 2.10 7.27 9.39
C GLU A 78 1.82 6.12 10.36
N LYS A 79 0.97 6.35 11.37
CA LYS A 79 0.57 5.33 12.34
C LYS A 79 -0.19 4.20 11.66
N GLU A 80 -1.22 4.53 10.89
CA GLU A 80 -2.06 3.56 10.20
C GLU A 80 -1.25 2.75 9.17
N ALA A 81 -0.40 3.41 8.38
CA ALA A 81 0.45 2.72 7.42
C ALA A 81 1.39 1.71 8.10
N LYS A 82 1.99 2.08 9.24
CA LYS A 82 2.86 1.19 10.01
C LYS A 82 2.10 -0.01 10.58
N GLU A 83 0.94 0.23 11.18
CA GLU A 83 0.08 -0.84 11.71
C GLU A 83 -0.35 -1.81 10.61
N LEU A 84 -0.75 -1.29 9.45
CA LEU A 84 -1.18 -2.09 8.30
C LEU A 84 -0.03 -2.91 7.71
N VAL A 85 1.15 -2.31 7.52
CA VAL A 85 2.33 -3.05 7.02
C VAL A 85 2.73 -4.15 7.99
N LYS A 86 2.81 -3.84 9.29
CA LYS A 86 3.11 -4.83 10.32
C LYS A 86 2.09 -5.97 10.35
N THR A 87 0.81 -5.67 10.18
CA THR A 87 -0.24 -6.70 10.25
C THR A 87 -0.26 -7.60 9.01
N VAL A 88 0.02 -7.05 7.83
CA VAL A 88 -0.18 -7.76 6.56
C VAL A 88 1.11 -8.35 5.99
N LEU A 89 2.27 -7.76 6.28
CA LEU A 89 3.55 -8.04 5.61
C LEU A 89 4.67 -8.56 6.53
N GLU A 90 4.50 -8.50 7.86
CA GLU A 90 5.38 -9.11 8.87
C GLU A 90 4.72 -10.35 9.49
#